data_AF-A0A661J3P9-F1
#
_entry.id   AF-A0A661J3P9-F1
#
_cell.length_a   1.000
_cell.length_b   1.000
_cell.length_c   1.000
_cell.angle_alpha   90.00
_cell.angle_beta   90.00
_cell.angle_gamma   90.00
#
_symmetry.space_group_name_H-M   'P 1'
#
loop_
_entity.id
_entity.type
_entity.pdbx_description
1 polymer ?
#
loop_
_entity_poly.entity_id
_entity_poly.type
_entity_poly.pdbx_seq_one_letter_code
_entity_poly.pdbx_strand_id
1 'polypeptide(L)'
;MVATNFISGLVSTLDWTSVIDQLMEVAHKRVDVLEERKGQFEEKISAWQELNTKLLALYSQLDELRGISDFNVFTSSLSSSSSTEAGDLLGVDVLSAAQEGSHQIEVLSTAQARRLSSRSFSSAEE
;
A
#
# COMPACT_ATOMS: atom_id res chain seq x y z
N MET A 1 66.31 1.47 8.76
CA MET A 1 67.31 1.01 9.74
C MET A 1 66.60 0.94 11.08
N VAL A 2 66.03 -0.22 11.40
CA VAL A 2 65.20 -0.42 12.61
C VAL A 2 66.15 -0.83 13.72
N ALA A 3 66.24 0.00 14.77
CA ALA A 3 67.01 -0.31 15.96
C ALA A 3 66.21 -1.30 16.81
N THR A 4 66.51 -2.59 16.64
CA THR A 4 66.03 -3.65 17.52
C THR A 4 66.90 -3.65 18.78
N ASN A 5 66.60 -2.78 19.74
CA ASN A 5 67.16 -2.87 21.07
C ASN A 5 66.28 -3.81 21.91
N PHE A 6 66.62 -5.10 21.89
CA PHE A 6 66.13 -6.04 22.89
C PHE A 6 66.77 -5.68 24.24
N ILE A 7 66.03 -4.97 25.10
CA ILE A 7 66.38 -4.88 26.52
C ILE A 7 66.04 -6.24 27.15
N SER A 8 67.02 -7.14 27.08
CA SER A 8 67.03 -8.39 27.82
C SER A 8 67.24 -8.08 29.30
N GLY A 9 66.22 -8.35 30.14
CA GLY A 9 66.39 -8.35 31.60
C GLY A 9 65.25 -7.81 32.48
N LEU A 10 64.22 -7.15 31.94
CA LEU A 10 63.10 -6.57 32.73
C LEU A 10 61.69 -7.00 32.24
N VAL A 11 61.62 -8.01 31.37
CA VAL A 11 60.51 -8.22 30.42
C VAL A 11 59.35 -9.13 30.90
N SER A 12 59.33 -9.62 32.13
CA SER A 12 58.31 -10.62 32.52
C SER A 12 56.99 -10.07 33.11
N THR A 13 56.88 -8.76 33.40
CA THR A 13 55.66 -8.18 34.01
C THR A 13 54.93 -7.17 33.14
N LEU A 14 55.44 -6.89 31.94
CA LEU A 14 54.72 -6.10 30.93
C LEU A 14 53.92 -7.05 30.05
N ASP A 15 52.60 -7.00 30.18
CA ASP A 15 51.67 -7.67 29.26
C ASP A 15 51.70 -6.95 27.91
N TRP A 16 52.66 -7.33 27.07
CA TRP A 16 52.85 -6.77 25.72
C TRP A 16 51.63 -7.00 24.83
N THR A 17 50.83 -8.03 25.11
CA THR A 17 49.55 -8.28 24.46
C THR A 17 48.59 -7.11 24.70
N SER A 18 48.44 -6.68 25.95
CA SER A 18 47.61 -5.53 26.31
C SER A 18 48.07 -4.23 25.62
N VAL A 19 49.37 -4.02 25.48
CA VAL A 19 49.92 -2.84 24.80
C VAL A 19 49.64 -2.88 23.29
N ILE A 20 49.76 -4.05 22.66
CA ILE A 20 49.42 -4.24 21.24
C ILE A 20 47.93 -4.03 21.01
N ASP A 21 47.08 -4.56 21.89
CA ASP A 21 45.63 -4.40 21.81
C ASP A 21 45.23 -2.92 21.93
N GLN A 22 45.82 -2.17 22.88
CA GLN A 22 45.58 -0.72 23.01
C GLN A 22 46.05 0.06 21.78
N LEU A 23 47.17 -0.32 21.15
CA LEU A 23 47.64 0.31 19.92
C LEU A 23 46.74 0.01 18.72
N MET A 24 46.23 -1.22 18.62
CA MET A 24 45.24 -1.58 17.60
C MET A 24 43.92 -0.83 17.82
N GLU A 25 43.45 -0.70 19.05
CA GLU A 25 42.24 0.06 19.40
C GLU A 25 42.38 1.55 19.02
N VAL A 26 43.53 2.17 19.33
CA VAL A 26 43.82 3.55 18.89
C VAL A 26 43.88 3.68 17.37
N ALA A 27 44.42 2.67 16.67
CA ALA A 27 44.43 2.65 15.22
C ALA A 27 43.01 2.50 14.64
N HIS A 28 42.15 1.72 15.30
CA HIS A 28 40.76 1.47 14.88
C HIS A 28 39.82 2.63 15.19
N LYS A 29 40.17 3.51 16.15
CA LYS A 29 39.37 4.69 16.52
C LYS A 29 38.89 5.54 15.34
N ARG A 30 39.66 5.60 14.24
CA ARG A 30 39.24 6.31 13.02
C ARG A 30 38.09 5.61 12.30
N VAL A 31 38.09 4.28 12.29
CA VAL A 31 37.01 3.45 11.75
C VAL A 31 35.76 3.63 12.60
N ASP A 32 35.89 3.59 13.92
CA ASP A 32 34.75 3.76 14.84
C ASP A 32 34.05 5.10 14.64
N VAL A 33 34.81 6.20 14.46
CA VAL A 33 34.25 7.53 14.15
C VAL A 33 33.53 7.54 12.80
N LEU A 34 34.01 6.79 11.80
CA LEU A 34 33.35 6.70 10.50
C LEU A 34 32.08 5.84 10.56
N GLU A 35 32.10 4.74 11.32
CA GLU A 35 30.92 3.90 11.57
C GLU A 35 29.84 4.65 12.34
N GLU A 36 30.21 5.42 13.36
CA GLU A 36 29.27 6.28 14.09
C GLU A 36 28.64 7.33 13.17
N ARG A 37 29.46 8.00 12.34
CA ARG A 37 28.94 8.97 11.34
C ARG A 37 28.03 8.30 10.33
N LYS A 38 28.37 7.08 9.89
CA LYS A 38 27.53 6.30 8.98
C LYS A 38 26.19 5.99 9.64
N GLY A 39 26.18 5.52 10.89
CA GLY A 39 24.95 5.28 11.65
C GLY A 39 24.08 6.53 11.76
N GLN A 40 24.67 7.68 12.09
CA GLN A 40 23.96 8.96 12.14
C GLN A 40 23.35 9.37 10.79
N PHE A 41 24.02 9.08 9.67
CA PHE A 41 23.46 9.33 8.35
C PHE A 41 22.36 8.34 7.98
N GLU A 42 22.49 7.06 8.33
CA GLU A 42 21.47 6.03 8.11
C GLU A 42 20.18 6.34 8.90
N GLU A 43 20.31 6.81 10.14
CA GLU A 43 19.16 7.29 10.93
C GLU A 43 18.46 8.47 10.25
N LYS A 44 19.23 9.46 9.79
CA LYS A 44 18.67 10.63 9.06
C LYS A 44 17.96 10.19 7.78
N ILE A 45 18.56 9.29 7.00
CA ILE A 45 17.96 8.76 5.77
C ILE A 45 16.64 8.06 6.11
N SER A 46 16.63 7.22 7.14
CA SER A 46 15.43 6.51 7.58
C SER A 46 14.31 7.47 7.99
N ALA A 47 14.64 8.52 8.74
CA ALA A 47 13.67 9.55 9.13
C ALA A 47 13.09 10.29 7.91
N TRP A 48 13.92 10.63 6.92
CA TRP A 48 13.46 11.25 5.67
C TRP A 48 12.58 10.33 4.83
N GLN A 49 12.91 9.04 4.75
CA GLN A 49 12.09 8.04 4.06
C GLN A 49 10.73 7.86 4.73
N GLU A 50 10.71 7.81 6.08
CA GLU A 50 9.46 7.74 6.84
C GLU A 50 8.60 8.99 6.60
N LEU A 51 9.19 10.18 6.65
CA LEU A 51 8.47 11.43 6.37
C LEU A 51 7.89 11.44 4.95
N ASN A 52 8.68 11.07 3.95
CA ASN A 52 8.22 10.99 2.56
C ASN A 52 7.04 10.02 2.41
N THR A 53 7.12 8.86 3.07
CA THR A 53 6.04 7.87 3.05
C THR A 53 4.75 8.44 3.66
N LYS A 54 4.84 9.11 4.81
CA LYS A 54 3.67 9.74 5.44
C LYS A 54 3.08 10.87 4.58
N LEU A 55 3.93 11.69 3.97
CA LEU A 55 3.48 12.78 3.09
C LEU A 55 2.82 12.25 1.81
N LEU A 56 3.38 11.19 1.21
CA LEU A 56 2.77 10.53 0.05
C LEU A 56 1.42 9.91 0.39
N ALA A 57 1.31 9.25 1.56
CA ALA A 57 0.05 8.69 2.02
C ALA A 57 -1.02 9.78 2.22
N LEU A 58 -0.65 10.90 2.85
CA LEU A 58 -1.55 12.05 3.02
C LEU A 58 -1.95 12.66 1.68
N TYR A 59 -0.99 12.86 0.77
CA TYR A 59 -1.26 13.39 -0.56
C TYR A 59 -2.25 12.49 -1.33
N SER A 60 -2.05 11.16 -1.28
CA SER A 60 -2.94 10.20 -1.94
C SER A 60 -4.37 10.30 -1.42
N GLN A 61 -4.55 10.36 -0.09
CA GLN A 61 -5.88 10.49 0.52
C GLN A 61 -6.55 11.82 0.18
N LEU A 62 -5.78 12.91 0.05
CA LEU A 62 -6.31 14.21 -0.33
C LEU A 62 -6.64 14.29 -1.82
N ASP A 63 -5.86 13.64 -2.68
CA ASP A 63 -6.13 13.60 -4.13
C ASP A 63 -7.40 12.79 -4.43
N GLU A 64 -7.65 11.71 -3.68
CA GLU A 64 -8.92 10.95 -3.71
C GLU A 64 -10.14 11.79 -3.29
N LEU A 65 -9.94 12.88 -2.56
CA LEU A 65 -10.99 13.77 -2.07
C LEU A 65 -11.02 15.11 -2.84
N ARG A 66 -10.21 15.26 -3.88
CA ARG A 66 -10.06 16.53 -4.61
C ARG A 66 -11.21 16.78 -5.58
N GLY A 67 -11.89 15.74 -6.05
CA GLY A 67 -12.99 15.86 -7.00
C GLY A 67 -14.28 16.29 -6.32
N ILE A 68 -14.99 17.26 -6.89
CA ILE A 68 -16.35 17.64 -6.45
C ILE A 68 -17.30 16.43 -6.53
N SER A 69 -17.07 15.51 -7.48
CA SER A 69 -17.81 14.25 -7.60
C SER A 69 -17.64 13.31 -6.41
N ASP A 70 -16.51 13.39 -5.69
CA ASP A 70 -16.20 12.49 -4.57
C ASP A 70 -17.05 12.84 -3.33
N PHE A 71 -17.61 14.05 -3.31
CA PHE A 71 -18.57 14.50 -2.32
C PHE A 71 -20.04 14.28 -2.74
N ASN A 72 -20.29 13.99 -4.02
CA ASN A 72 -21.63 13.75 -4.55
C ASN A 72 -22.02 12.27 -4.38
N VAL A 73 -22.05 11.81 -3.12
CA VAL A 73 -22.40 10.43 -2.76
C VAL A 73 -23.92 10.31 -2.69
N PHE A 74 -24.55 10.18 -3.85
CA PHE A 74 -25.99 9.95 -3.90
C PHE A 74 -26.32 8.51 -3.54
N THR A 75 -27.40 8.34 -2.78
CA THR A 75 -27.94 7.03 -2.40
C THR A 75 -29.36 6.90 -2.93
N SER A 76 -29.70 5.73 -3.45
CA SER A 76 -31.07 5.40 -3.85
C SER A 76 -31.77 4.60 -2.75
N SER A 77 -33.03 4.93 -2.49
CA SER A 77 -33.94 4.09 -1.72
C SER A 77 -35.13 3.72 -2.59
N LEU A 78 -35.53 2.45 -2.54
CA LEU A 78 -36.66 1.93 -3.30
C LEU A 78 -37.75 1.47 -2.35
N SER A 79 -39.00 1.81 -2.69
CA SER A 79 -40.19 1.35 -1.99
C SER A 79 -41.18 0.78 -3.00
N SER A 80 -41.80 -0.34 -2.68
CA SER A 80 -42.83 -0.98 -3.50
C SER A 80 -44.20 -0.67 -2.93
N SER A 81 -45.17 -0.34 -3.79
CA SER A 81 -46.58 -0.25 -3.44
C SER A 81 -47.31 -1.59 -3.57
N SER A 82 -46.60 -2.67 -3.90
CA SER A 82 -47.11 -4.03 -4.07
C SER A 82 -46.60 -4.97 -2.97
N SER A 83 -47.13 -6.19 -2.93
CA SER A 83 -46.68 -7.24 -1.99
C SER A 83 -45.29 -7.82 -2.32
N THR A 84 -44.75 -7.50 -3.50
CA THR A 84 -43.40 -7.89 -3.92
C THR A 84 -42.39 -6.85 -3.48
N GLU A 85 -41.25 -7.30 -2.94
CA GLU A 85 -40.16 -6.43 -2.51
C GLU A 85 -39.62 -5.58 -3.66
N ALA A 86 -39.25 -4.33 -3.36
CA ALA A 86 -38.85 -3.38 -4.39
C ALA A 86 -37.57 -3.82 -5.14
N GLY A 87 -36.63 -4.46 -4.41
CA GLY A 87 -35.37 -4.96 -4.98
C GLY A 87 -35.54 -6.15 -5.93
N ASP A 88 -36.65 -6.89 -5.82
CA ASP A 88 -36.97 -7.98 -6.75
C ASP A 88 -37.60 -7.46 -8.05
N LEU A 89 -38.14 -6.24 -8.03
CA LEU A 89 -38.77 -5.60 -9.19
C LEU A 89 -37.77 -4.78 -10.00
N LEU A 90 -36.89 -4.02 -9.34
CA LEU A 90 -35.97 -3.09 -9.98
C LEU A 90 -34.70 -2.90 -9.16
N GLY A 91 -33.55 -2.94 -9.83
CA GLY A 91 -32.28 -2.45 -9.30
C GLY A 91 -31.99 -1.03 -9.79
N VAL A 92 -31.49 -0.16 -8.92
CA VAL A 92 -31.10 1.21 -9.26
C VAL A 92 -29.68 1.45 -8.79
N ASP A 93 -28.83 1.90 -9.71
CA ASP A 93 -27.49 2.41 -9.43
C ASP A 93 -27.47 3.92 -9.67
N VAL A 94 -26.92 4.66 -8.73
CA VAL A 94 -26.84 6.14 -8.81
C VAL A 94 -25.41 6.56 -9.13
N LEU A 95 -25.29 7.46 -10.11
CA LEU A 95 -24.00 8.03 -10.53
C LEU A 95 -23.80 9.41 -9.91
N SER A 96 -22.55 9.90 -9.88
CA SER A 96 -22.17 11.20 -9.31
C SER A 96 -22.77 12.42 -10.04
N ALA A 97 -23.37 12.22 -11.22
CA ALA A 97 -24.11 13.23 -11.99
C ALA A 97 -25.64 13.14 -11.80
N ALA A 98 -26.12 12.26 -10.92
CA ALA A 98 -27.55 12.14 -10.64
C ALA A 98 -28.09 13.43 -9.99
N GLN A 99 -29.38 13.68 -10.19
CA GLN A 99 -30.08 14.77 -9.55
C GLN A 99 -30.95 14.23 -8.41
N GLU A 100 -30.95 14.94 -7.28
CA GLU A 100 -31.82 14.61 -6.16
C GLU A 100 -33.28 14.77 -6.56
N GLY A 101 -34.08 13.74 -6.32
CA GLY A 101 -35.49 13.73 -6.65
C GLY A 101 -36.16 12.40 -6.33
N SER A 102 -37.49 12.43 -6.30
CA SER A 102 -38.31 11.21 -6.20
C SER A 102 -38.87 10.87 -7.57
N HIS A 103 -38.69 9.61 -7.98
CA HIS A 103 -39.17 9.10 -9.26
C HIS A 103 -40.20 7.99 -9.01
N GLN A 104 -41.38 8.10 -9.63
CA GLN A 104 -42.39 7.03 -9.64
C GLN A 104 -42.23 6.22 -10.92
N ILE A 105 -42.05 4.91 -10.77
CA ILE A 105 -41.78 3.98 -11.86
C ILE A 105 -42.82 2.86 -11.78
N GLU A 106 -43.47 2.57 -12.90
CA GLU A 106 -44.40 1.45 -13.05
C GLU A 106 -43.82 0.42 -14.05
N VAL A 107 -43.65 -0.82 -13.59
CA VAL A 107 -43.11 -1.91 -14.42
C VAL A 107 -44.27 -2.64 -15.10
N LEU A 108 -44.46 -2.40 -16.40
CA LEU A 108 -45.56 -2.99 -17.16
C LEU A 108 -45.24 -4.40 -17.67
N SER A 109 -44.06 -4.61 -18.25
CA SER A 109 -43.61 -5.91 -18.74
C SER A 109 -42.09 -5.97 -18.86
N THR A 110 -41.52 -7.18 -18.78
CA THR A 110 -40.08 -7.39 -18.92
C THR A 110 -39.69 -7.60 -20.39
N ALA A 111 -38.52 -7.11 -20.77
CA ALA A 111 -37.97 -7.36 -22.10
C ALA A 111 -37.60 -8.85 -22.24
N GLN A 112 -38.10 -9.50 -23.29
CA GLN A 112 -37.84 -10.92 -23.55
C GLN A 112 -37.01 -11.09 -24.82
N ALA A 113 -35.98 -11.94 -24.76
CA ALA A 113 -35.23 -12.33 -25.94
C ALA A 113 -36.02 -13.37 -26.76
N ARG A 114 -36.11 -13.17 -28.08
CA ARG A 114 -36.80 -14.11 -28.97
C ARG A 114 -35.94 -15.37 -29.17
N ARG A 115 -36.50 -16.53 -28.81
CA ARG A 115 -35.90 -17.84 -29.13
C ARG A 115 -36.76 -18.57 -30.13
N LEU A 116 -36.21 -18.86 -31.31
CA LEU A 116 -36.86 -19.66 -32.34
C LEU A 116 -36.25 -21.06 -32.31
N SER A 117 -37.08 -22.09 -32.14
CA SER A 117 -36.66 -23.49 -32.19
C SER A 117 -37.41 -24.18 -33.32
N SER A 118 -36.70 -24.86 -34.22
CA SER A 118 -37.31 -25.69 -35.25
C SER A 118 -37.88 -26.96 -34.63
N ARG A 119 -39.04 -27.41 -35.11
CA ARG A 119 -39.59 -28.72 -34.77
C ARG A 119 -38.70 -29.79 -35.41
N SER A 120 -38.36 -30.86 -34.70
CA SER A 120 -37.64 -32.00 -35.26
C SER A 120 -38.54 -32.71 -36.28
N PHE A 121 -38.05 -32.90 -37.50
CA PHE A 121 -38.68 -33.81 -38.47
C PHE A 121 -38.29 -35.24 -38.10
N SER A 122 -39.25 -36.08 -37.73
CA SER A 122 -39.03 -37.49 -37.35
C SER A 122 -39.40 -38.50 -38.44
N SER A 123 -39.66 -38.07 -39.67
CA SER A 123 -39.76 -39.00 -40.80
C SER A 123 -39.27 -38.35 -42.09
N ALA A 124 -38.36 -39.04 -42.76
CA ALA A 124 -38.26 -38.98 -44.21
C ALA A 124 -39.30 -39.97 -44.72
N GLU A 125 -40.44 -39.48 -45.18
CA GLU A 125 -41.28 -40.28 -46.07
C GLU A 125 -40.65 -40.20 -47.46
N GLU A 126 -40.22 -41.36 -47.96
CA GLU A 126 -39.73 -41.62 -49.32
C GLU A 126 -40.90 -41.79 -50.30
#